data_AF-A0A2V9Z0V7-F1
#
_entry.id   AF-A0A2V9Z0V7-F1
#
_cell.length_a   1.000
_cell.length_b   1.000
_cell.length_c   1.000
_cell.angle_alpha   90.00
_cell.angle_beta   90.00
_cell.angle_gamma   90.00
#
_symmetry.space_group_name_H-M   'P 1'
#
loop_
_entity.id
_entity.type
_entity.pdbx_description
1 polymer ?
#
loop_
_entity_poly.entity_id
_entity_poly.type
_entity_poly.pdbx_seq_one_letter_code
_entity_poly.pdbx_strand_id
1 'polypeptide(L)'
;KVKGYPLIVENARIGVCDHCGAEHFDPNETLRWRALLQEKQLESYLRPDDIKGLRKELGLPMEQFAALLGCTRQSLHNWERSDRSVPQSRMADLFMRLIRESRSLGQLDVVGYLTAQAEKAGFHLAISSKTKPTAPILAFARKVPINLLSAQVHQPLSLVADTEVQEEAVALVTEDNKPIATLSYDYQDAKLILVFLHAVPFVEFDAEIQFKDGKNATGKHATIRNQEATLLTKTTHTEDDVAQIRLLPQELLSTSEIK
;
A
#
# COMPACT_ATOMS: atom_id res chain seq x y z
N LYS A 1 -23.96 -16.01 9.17
CA LYS A 1 -23.22 -14.74 9.19
C LYS A 1 -24.18 -13.58 8.94
N VAL A 2 -24.11 -12.50 9.72
CA VAL A 2 -24.85 -11.26 9.47
C VAL A 2 -23.93 -10.31 8.71
N LYS A 3 -24.11 -10.20 7.39
CA LYS A 3 -23.39 -9.20 6.56
C LYS A 3 -21.85 -9.22 6.76
N GLY A 4 -21.30 -10.41 6.96
CA GLY A 4 -19.87 -10.65 7.18
C GLY A 4 -19.49 -10.97 8.62
N TYR A 5 -20.28 -10.57 9.62
CA TYR A 5 -20.04 -10.92 11.03
C TYR A 5 -20.52 -12.34 11.35
N PRO A 6 -19.75 -13.12 12.12
CA PRO A 6 -20.27 -14.38 12.67
C PRO A 6 -21.44 -14.08 13.62
N LEU A 7 -22.57 -14.74 13.40
CA LEU A 7 -23.67 -14.73 14.37
C LEU A 7 -23.49 -15.98 15.23
N ILE A 8 -23.16 -15.79 16.50
CA ILE A 8 -23.11 -16.88 17.46
C ILE A 8 -24.48 -16.93 18.12
N VAL A 9 -25.18 -18.05 17.94
CA VAL A 9 -26.44 -18.31 18.63
C VAL A 9 -26.12 -19.18 19.83
N GLU A 10 -26.19 -18.61 21.02
CA GLU A 10 -25.99 -19.37 22.26
C GLU A 10 -27.10 -20.42 22.44
N ASN A 11 -26.69 -21.58 22.94
CA ASN A 11 -27.58 -22.71 23.25
C ASN A 11 -28.47 -23.13 22.07
N ALA A 12 -27.92 -23.12 20.84
CA ALA A 12 -28.61 -23.56 19.65
C ALA A 12 -29.06 -25.02 19.78
N ARG A 13 -30.37 -25.28 19.65
CA ARG A 13 -30.91 -26.64 19.69
C ARG A 13 -30.87 -27.25 18.29
N ILE A 14 -30.04 -28.26 18.11
CA ILE A 14 -29.90 -28.99 16.84
C ILE A 14 -30.24 -30.46 17.13
N GLY A 15 -31.23 -31.00 16.42
CA GLY A 15 -31.51 -32.43 16.45
C GLY A 15 -30.50 -33.14 15.55
N VAL A 16 -29.84 -34.18 16.05
CA VAL A 16 -28.94 -35.00 15.24
C VAL A 16 -29.49 -36.42 15.22
N CYS A 17 -29.65 -37.00 14.03
CA CYS A 17 -30.14 -38.38 13.90
C CYS A 17 -29.07 -39.37 14.38
N ASP A 18 -29.38 -40.19 15.37
CA ASP A 18 -28.44 -41.18 15.93
C ASP A 18 -27.97 -42.23 14.91
N HIS A 19 -28.74 -42.44 13.83
CA HIS A 19 -28.42 -43.45 12.83
C HIS A 19 -27.53 -42.94 11.68
N CYS A 20 -27.84 -41.76 11.14
CA CYS A 20 -27.16 -41.24 9.94
C CYS A 20 -26.40 -39.92 10.17
N GLY A 21 -26.49 -39.32 11.36
CA GLY A 21 -25.86 -38.06 11.69
C GLY A 21 -26.49 -36.83 11.02
N ALA A 22 -27.65 -36.96 10.37
CA ALA A 22 -28.33 -35.84 9.74
C ALA A 22 -28.78 -34.79 10.78
N GLU A 23 -28.48 -33.53 10.52
CA GLU A 23 -28.91 -32.39 11.33
C GLU A 23 -30.33 -31.95 10.95
N HIS A 24 -31.18 -31.79 11.96
CA HIS A 24 -32.54 -31.30 11.84
C HIS A 24 -32.73 -30.09 12.75
N PHE A 25 -33.32 -29.03 12.19
CA PHE A 25 -33.57 -27.78 12.90
C PHE A 25 -35.04 -27.70 13.29
N ASP A 26 -35.31 -27.49 14.58
CA ASP A 26 -36.67 -27.24 15.06
C ASP A 26 -37.23 -25.94 14.43
N PRO A 27 -38.47 -25.93 13.92
CA PRO A 27 -39.07 -24.73 13.33
C PRO A 27 -39.12 -23.52 14.28
N ASN A 28 -39.37 -23.74 15.58
CA ASN A 28 -39.39 -22.68 16.58
C ASN A 28 -37.99 -22.14 16.86
N GLU A 29 -37.00 -23.03 16.86
CA GLU A 29 -35.60 -22.64 17.01
C GLU A 29 -35.13 -21.81 15.80
N THR A 30 -35.55 -22.19 14.60
CA THR A 30 -35.31 -21.41 13.38
C THR A 30 -35.95 -20.02 13.45
N LEU A 31 -37.16 -19.90 14.01
CA LEU A 31 -37.82 -18.61 14.25
C LEU A 31 -37.02 -17.75 15.24
N ARG A 32 -36.52 -18.36 16.34
CA ARG A 32 -35.64 -17.68 17.31
C ARG A 32 -34.38 -17.15 16.65
N TRP A 33 -33.73 -17.95 15.80
CA TRP A 33 -32.53 -17.52 15.07
C TRP A 33 -32.80 -16.36 14.14
N ARG A 34 -33.96 -16.35 13.45
CA ARG A 34 -34.37 -15.22 12.61
C ARG A 34 -34.61 -13.96 13.42
N ALA A 35 -35.22 -14.06 14.60
CA ALA A 35 -35.42 -12.93 15.49
C ALA A 35 -34.08 -12.35 15.98
N LEU A 36 -33.17 -13.21 16.46
CA LEU A 36 -31.81 -12.80 16.87
C LEU A 36 -31.01 -12.20 15.71
N LEU A 37 -31.17 -12.76 14.51
CA LEU A 37 -30.56 -12.23 13.29
C LEU A 37 -31.08 -10.82 12.98
N GLN A 38 -32.39 -10.58 13.08
CA GLN A 38 -32.98 -9.27 12.85
C GLN A 38 -32.52 -8.24 13.89
N GLU A 39 -32.53 -8.62 15.16
CA GLU A 39 -32.04 -7.79 16.26
C GLU A 39 -30.58 -7.38 16.03
N LYS A 40 -29.70 -8.34 15.71
CA LYS A 40 -28.28 -8.09 15.42
C LYS A 40 -28.08 -7.26 14.16
N GLN A 41 -28.95 -7.39 13.15
CA GLN A 41 -28.92 -6.53 11.97
C GLN A 41 -29.21 -5.07 12.32
N LEU A 42 -30.15 -4.81 13.23
CA LEU A 42 -30.48 -3.46 13.67
C LEU A 42 -29.35 -2.81 14.48
N GLU A 43 -28.61 -3.60 15.26
CA GLU A 43 -27.42 -3.11 15.99
C GLU A 43 -26.22 -2.82 15.08
N SER A 44 -26.10 -3.56 13.97
CA SER A 44 -24.91 -3.52 13.12
C SER A 44 -24.83 -2.27 12.23
N TYR A 45 -25.96 -1.65 11.90
CA TYR A 45 -26.04 -0.51 10.97
C TYR A 45 -26.43 0.78 11.68
N LEU A 46 -25.93 1.91 11.19
CA LEU A 46 -26.43 3.23 11.59
C LEU A 46 -27.94 3.33 11.35
N ARG A 47 -28.67 3.90 12.32
CA ARG A 47 -30.11 4.09 12.22
C ARG A 47 -30.44 5.22 11.23
N PRO A 48 -31.65 5.26 10.67
CA PRO A 48 -32.06 6.32 9.75
C PRO A 48 -31.85 7.73 10.33
N ASP A 49 -32.16 7.91 11.61
CA ASP A 49 -31.97 9.20 12.30
C ASP A 49 -30.50 9.55 12.50
N ASP A 50 -29.62 8.56 12.74
CA ASP A 50 -28.16 8.80 12.82
C ASP A 50 -27.61 9.28 11.48
N ILE A 51 -28.05 8.67 10.37
CA ILE A 51 -27.61 9.03 9.01
C ILE A 51 -28.07 10.45 8.69
N LYS A 52 -29.34 10.76 8.95
CA LYS A 52 -29.93 12.08 8.72
C LYS A 52 -29.29 13.14 9.63
N GLY A 53 -29.00 12.80 10.87
CA GLY A 53 -28.29 13.64 11.84
C GLY A 53 -26.90 13.99 11.34
N LEU A 54 -26.09 12.98 11.00
CA LEU A 54 -24.75 13.14 10.46
C LEU A 54 -24.74 14.05 9.23
N ARG A 55 -25.66 13.86 8.28
CA ARG A 55 -25.77 14.71 7.09
C ARG A 55 -26.04 16.18 7.47
N LYS A 56 -27.00 16.42 8.36
CA LYS A 56 -27.37 17.77 8.80
C LYS A 56 -26.22 18.45 9.55
N GLU A 57 -25.51 17.71 10.39
CA GLU A 57 -24.32 18.18 11.11
C GLU A 57 -23.16 18.56 10.19
N LEU A 58 -23.08 17.97 9.00
CA LEU A 58 -22.14 18.36 7.95
C LEU A 58 -22.63 19.55 7.12
N GLY A 59 -23.87 20.00 7.31
CA GLY A 59 -24.47 21.09 6.52
C GLY A 59 -24.72 20.71 5.05
N LEU A 60 -24.74 19.41 4.73
CA LEU A 60 -24.82 18.95 3.35
C LEU A 60 -26.28 18.72 2.90
N PRO A 61 -26.65 19.20 1.69
CA PRO A 61 -27.88 18.76 1.04
C PRO A 61 -27.77 17.28 0.67
N MET A 62 -28.93 16.64 0.46
CA MET A 62 -29.02 15.19 0.22
C MET A 62 -28.22 14.77 -1.03
N GLU A 63 -28.20 15.58 -2.06
CA GLU A 63 -27.49 15.33 -3.32
C GLU A 63 -25.97 15.32 -3.11
N GLN A 64 -25.44 16.27 -2.35
CA GLN A 64 -24.00 16.35 -2.05
C GLN A 64 -23.56 15.24 -1.11
N PHE A 65 -24.38 14.90 -0.11
CA PHE A 65 -24.05 13.80 0.79
C PHE A 65 -24.09 12.45 0.06
N ALA A 66 -25.06 12.24 -0.84
CA ALA A 66 -25.09 11.05 -1.68
C ALA A 66 -23.85 10.96 -2.59
N ALA A 67 -23.45 12.08 -3.21
CA ALA A 67 -22.22 12.15 -4.01
C ALA A 67 -20.97 11.84 -3.17
N LEU A 68 -20.87 12.37 -1.95
CA LEU A 68 -19.77 12.10 -1.02
C LEU A 68 -19.67 10.61 -0.66
N LEU A 69 -20.81 9.95 -0.44
CA LEU A 69 -20.86 8.52 -0.13
C LEU A 69 -20.70 7.61 -1.37
N GLY A 70 -20.66 8.17 -2.58
CA GLY A 70 -20.64 7.41 -3.82
C GLY A 70 -21.94 6.63 -4.09
N CYS A 71 -23.09 7.15 -3.67
CA CYS A 71 -24.40 6.53 -3.89
C CYS A 71 -25.38 7.46 -4.60
N THR A 72 -26.52 6.93 -5.04
CA THR A 72 -27.59 7.75 -5.63
C THR A 72 -28.37 8.49 -4.54
N ARG A 73 -28.96 9.64 -4.90
CA ARG A 73 -29.88 10.39 -4.05
C ARG A 73 -31.03 9.52 -3.51
N GLN A 74 -31.59 8.66 -4.37
CA GLN A 74 -32.68 7.77 -3.99
C GLN A 74 -32.25 6.74 -2.94
N SER A 75 -31.05 6.19 -3.06
CA SER A 75 -30.51 5.26 -2.06
C SER A 75 -30.38 5.94 -0.70
N LEU A 76 -29.80 7.14 -0.66
CA LEU A 76 -29.69 7.90 0.58
C LEU A 76 -31.06 8.24 1.17
N HIS A 77 -32.02 8.68 0.34
CA HIS A 77 -33.39 8.94 0.78
C HIS A 77 -34.02 7.69 1.42
N ASN A 78 -33.87 6.53 0.81
CA ASN A 78 -34.37 5.27 1.36
C ASN A 78 -33.67 4.89 2.68
N TRP A 79 -32.39 5.23 2.86
CA TRP A 79 -31.65 4.94 4.09
C TRP A 79 -32.04 5.84 5.27
N GLU A 80 -32.44 7.08 4.99
CA GLU A 80 -32.92 8.07 5.98
C GLU A 80 -34.39 7.87 6.40
N ARG A 81 -35.12 6.95 5.74
CA ARG A 81 -36.49 6.61 6.11
C ARG A 81 -36.53 5.71 7.34
N SER A 82 -37.40 6.03 8.29
CA SER A 82 -37.63 5.23 9.51
C SER A 82 -38.20 3.84 9.19
N ASP A 83 -38.96 3.72 8.12
CA ASP A 83 -39.62 2.49 7.65
C ASP A 83 -38.84 1.75 6.53
N ARG A 84 -37.51 1.95 6.47
CA ARG A 84 -36.69 1.37 5.40
C ARG A 84 -36.74 -0.17 5.42
N SER A 85 -36.90 -0.76 4.23
CA SER A 85 -36.80 -2.21 4.03
C SER A 85 -35.37 -2.70 3.83
N VAL A 86 -34.48 -1.83 3.36
CA VAL A 86 -33.09 -2.18 3.03
C VAL A 86 -32.14 -1.19 3.70
N PRO A 87 -31.18 -1.66 4.53
CA PRO A 87 -30.17 -0.80 5.13
C PRO A 87 -29.12 -0.36 4.09
N GLN A 88 -28.30 0.60 4.49
CA GLN A 88 -27.15 1.04 3.70
C GLN A 88 -26.14 -0.09 3.42
N SER A 89 -25.32 0.12 2.38
CA SER A 89 -24.21 -0.78 2.12
C SER A 89 -23.20 -0.75 3.28
N ARG A 90 -22.47 -1.85 3.48
CA ARG A 90 -21.45 -1.94 4.54
C ARG A 90 -20.35 -0.87 4.36
N MET A 91 -20.00 -0.56 3.11
CA MET A 91 -19.03 0.49 2.80
C MET A 91 -19.55 1.87 3.23
N ALA A 92 -20.80 2.20 2.90
CA ALA A 92 -21.40 3.47 3.31
C ALA A 92 -21.52 3.59 4.83
N ASP A 93 -21.89 2.49 5.51
CA ASP A 93 -21.94 2.44 6.98
C ASP A 93 -20.58 2.72 7.62
N LEU A 94 -19.52 2.02 7.19
CA LEU A 94 -18.16 2.21 7.70
C LEU A 94 -17.67 3.63 7.43
N PHE A 95 -17.93 4.18 6.25
CA PHE A 95 -17.53 5.54 5.89
C PHE A 95 -18.24 6.60 6.74
N MET A 96 -19.55 6.45 6.94
CA MET A 96 -20.31 7.35 7.82
C MET A 96 -19.83 7.26 9.28
N ARG A 97 -19.49 6.07 9.78
CA ARG A 97 -18.89 5.90 11.11
C ARG A 97 -17.51 6.54 11.22
N LEU A 98 -16.66 6.39 10.19
CA LEU A 98 -15.36 7.05 10.11
C LEU A 98 -15.49 8.58 10.19
N ILE A 99 -16.45 9.17 9.47
CA ILE A 99 -16.71 10.62 9.54
C ILE A 99 -17.16 11.02 10.96
N ARG A 100 -18.03 10.23 11.59
CA ARG A 100 -18.51 10.52 12.95
C ARG A 100 -17.38 10.43 13.97
N GLU A 101 -16.51 9.43 13.87
CA GLU A 101 -15.36 9.26 14.77
C GLU A 101 -14.28 10.32 14.55
N SER A 102 -13.95 10.67 13.31
CA SER A 102 -12.97 11.72 13.03
C SER A 102 -13.42 13.08 13.58
N ARG A 103 -14.72 13.35 13.61
CA ARG A 103 -15.24 14.56 14.27
C ARG A 103 -15.12 14.52 15.79
N SER A 104 -15.25 13.35 16.40
CA SER A 104 -15.15 13.23 17.86
C SER A 104 -13.71 13.23 18.36
N LEU A 105 -12.78 12.65 17.60
CA LEU A 105 -11.39 12.43 18.01
C LEU A 105 -10.39 13.34 17.29
N GLY A 106 -10.80 14.03 16.22
CA GLY A 106 -9.95 14.84 15.37
C GLY A 106 -9.20 13.99 14.34
N GLN A 107 -7.90 13.76 14.56
CA GLN A 107 -7.09 12.93 13.66
C GLN A 107 -7.38 11.45 13.91
N LEU A 108 -7.95 10.79 12.91
CA LEU A 108 -8.29 9.37 12.98
C LEU A 108 -7.30 8.54 12.16
N ASP A 109 -6.72 7.51 12.79
CA ASP A 109 -6.02 6.46 12.07
C ASP A 109 -7.04 5.57 11.34
N VAL A 110 -7.26 5.88 10.07
CA VAL A 110 -8.19 5.14 9.20
C VAL A 110 -7.78 3.68 9.07
N VAL A 111 -6.47 3.41 9.01
CA VAL A 111 -5.95 2.04 8.87
C VAL A 111 -6.22 1.26 10.15
N GLY A 112 -5.87 1.80 11.30
CA GLY A 112 -6.15 1.20 12.61
C GLY A 112 -7.64 0.93 12.80
N TYR A 113 -8.51 1.90 12.46
CA TYR A 113 -9.96 1.71 12.50
C TYR A 113 -10.43 0.57 11.60
N LEU A 114 -10.00 0.54 10.33
CA LEU A 114 -10.41 -0.50 9.39
C LEU A 114 -9.90 -1.87 9.79
N THR A 115 -8.70 -1.98 10.35
CA THR A 115 -8.15 -3.21 10.91
C THR A 115 -9.00 -3.71 12.07
N ALA A 116 -9.37 -2.85 13.03
CA ALA A 116 -10.25 -3.22 14.13
C ALA A 116 -11.65 -3.68 13.64
N GLN A 117 -12.19 -3.04 12.59
CA GLN A 117 -13.45 -3.46 11.98
C GLN A 117 -13.34 -4.79 11.21
N ALA A 118 -12.19 -5.06 10.60
CA ALA A 118 -11.89 -6.34 9.95
C ALA A 118 -11.82 -7.48 10.99
N GLU A 119 -11.15 -7.26 12.12
CA GLU A 119 -11.06 -8.24 13.21
C GLU A 119 -12.44 -8.61 13.75
N LYS A 120 -13.30 -7.61 13.99
CA LYS A 120 -14.70 -7.85 14.36
C LYS A 120 -15.42 -8.71 13.32
N ALA A 121 -15.11 -8.52 12.04
CA ALA A 121 -15.67 -9.30 10.94
C ALA A 121 -15.09 -10.72 10.83
N GLY A 122 -14.06 -11.05 11.63
CA GLY A 122 -13.41 -12.35 11.66
C GLY A 122 -12.30 -12.53 10.63
N PHE A 123 -11.66 -11.45 10.18
CA PHE A 123 -10.46 -11.55 9.34
C PHE A 123 -9.43 -10.48 9.70
N HIS A 124 -8.15 -10.76 9.43
CA HIS A 124 -7.07 -9.82 9.69
C HIS A 124 -6.70 -9.04 8.42
N LEU A 125 -6.65 -7.72 8.54
CA LEU A 125 -6.16 -6.84 7.49
C LEU A 125 -4.65 -6.62 7.69
N ALA A 126 -3.82 -7.36 6.96
CA ALA A 126 -2.40 -7.08 6.91
C ALA A 126 -2.14 -6.03 5.82
N ILE A 127 -2.14 -4.75 6.20
CA ILE A 127 -1.60 -3.73 5.30
C ILE A 127 -0.09 -3.90 5.32
N SER A 128 0.46 -4.45 4.23
CA SER A 128 1.89 -4.42 4.00
C SER A 128 2.29 -2.95 3.87
N SER A 129 2.61 -2.31 4.99
CA SER A 129 3.48 -1.15 4.96
C SER A 129 4.71 -1.65 4.24
N LYS A 130 4.98 -1.15 3.03
CA LYS A 130 6.24 -1.42 2.33
C LYS A 130 7.33 -1.31 3.38
N THR A 131 7.89 -2.45 3.76
CA THR A 131 8.85 -2.53 4.86
C THR A 131 9.94 -1.54 4.53
N LYS A 132 10.06 -0.51 5.37
CA LYS A 132 11.12 0.48 5.21
C LYS A 132 12.43 -0.29 5.11
N PRO A 133 13.24 -0.11 4.07
CA PRO A 133 14.51 -0.82 3.94
C PRO A 133 15.34 -0.45 5.16
N THR A 134 15.43 -1.38 6.11
CA THR A 134 16.08 -1.12 7.39
C THR A 134 17.60 -1.33 7.30
N ALA A 135 18.06 -1.88 6.17
CA ALA A 135 19.45 -2.24 5.93
C ALA A 135 20.04 -1.42 4.78
N PRO A 136 21.33 -1.04 4.88
CA PRO A 136 22.05 -0.44 3.77
C PRO A 136 22.13 -1.41 2.59
N ILE A 137 21.99 -0.89 1.38
CA ILE A 137 22.05 -1.70 0.16
C ILE A 137 23.48 -1.66 -0.35
N LEU A 138 24.16 -2.81 -0.35
CA LEU A 138 25.47 -2.97 -0.97
C LEU A 138 25.30 -3.44 -2.42
N ALA A 139 25.91 -2.72 -3.35
CA ALA A 139 25.89 -3.06 -4.76
C ALA A 139 27.27 -2.95 -5.40
N PHE A 140 27.56 -3.84 -6.33
CA PHE A 140 28.83 -3.96 -7.04
C PHE A 140 28.67 -3.49 -8.48
N ALA A 141 29.59 -2.67 -8.95
CA ALA A 141 29.60 -2.21 -10.33
C ALA A 141 30.13 -3.32 -11.26
N ARG A 142 29.32 -3.71 -12.25
CA ARG A 142 29.67 -4.72 -13.26
C ARG A 142 29.27 -4.24 -14.64
N LYS A 143 30.10 -4.54 -15.64
CA LYS A 143 29.70 -4.36 -17.04
C LYS A 143 28.67 -5.41 -17.39
N VAL A 144 27.49 -4.96 -17.80
CA VAL A 144 26.37 -5.82 -18.18
C VAL A 144 25.88 -5.36 -19.55
N PRO A 145 25.67 -6.27 -20.51
CA PRO A 145 25.05 -5.95 -21.79
C PRO A 145 23.70 -5.24 -21.60
N ILE A 146 23.46 -4.15 -22.33
CA ILE A 146 22.25 -3.33 -22.17
C ILE A 146 20.95 -4.14 -22.36
N ASN A 147 20.98 -5.16 -23.21
CA ASN A 147 19.84 -6.06 -23.44
C ASN A 147 19.36 -6.82 -22.18
N LEU A 148 20.22 -6.98 -21.15
CA LEU A 148 19.86 -7.62 -19.89
C LEU A 148 19.29 -6.65 -18.84
N LEU A 149 19.44 -5.34 -19.05
CA LEU A 149 18.99 -4.30 -18.11
C LEU A 149 17.54 -3.86 -18.40
N SER A 150 17.04 -4.21 -19.59
CA SER A 150 15.72 -3.85 -20.10
C SER A 150 14.62 -4.71 -19.50
N ALA A 151 14.15 -4.36 -18.31
CA ALA A 151 12.79 -4.71 -17.91
C ALA A 151 11.80 -3.82 -18.70
N GLN A 152 11.52 -4.20 -19.96
CA GLN A 152 10.42 -3.66 -20.78
C GLN A 152 10.36 -2.13 -20.94
N VAL A 153 11.22 -1.56 -21.78
CA VAL A 153 10.83 -0.36 -22.55
C VAL A 153 10.81 -0.78 -24.01
N HIS A 154 9.61 -1.04 -24.53
CA HIS A 154 9.40 -1.27 -25.96
C HIS A 154 9.82 -0.02 -26.74
N GLN A 155 11.06 0.04 -27.21
CA GLN A 155 11.41 1.01 -28.24
C GLN A 155 10.98 0.47 -29.61
N PRO A 156 10.41 1.34 -30.47
CA PRO A 156 9.94 0.96 -31.80
C PRO A 156 11.13 0.54 -32.67
N LEU A 157 10.90 -0.54 -33.41
CA LEU A 157 11.80 -1.19 -34.38
C LEU A 157 12.58 -0.16 -35.22
N SER A 158 13.84 0.08 -34.84
CA SER A 158 14.83 0.72 -35.71
C SER A 158 15.42 -0.32 -36.65
N LEU A 159 15.43 -0.03 -37.95
CA LEU A 159 15.85 -0.95 -39.00
C LEU A 159 17.35 -1.21 -38.95
N VAL A 160 17.68 -2.50 -38.90
CA VAL A 160 19.01 -3.09 -38.74
C VAL A 160 19.83 -2.91 -40.01
N ALA A 161 20.91 -2.14 -39.92
CA ALA A 161 22.08 -2.27 -40.78
C ALA A 161 23.26 -1.50 -40.16
N ASP A 162 23.75 -1.92 -39.00
CA ASP A 162 25.09 -1.54 -38.56
C ASP A 162 25.67 -2.59 -37.62
N THR A 163 26.98 -2.72 -37.68
CA THR A 163 27.79 -3.76 -37.04
C THR A 163 27.51 -3.78 -35.53
N GLU A 164 27.03 -4.91 -34.99
CA GLU A 164 26.64 -5.07 -33.58
C GLU A 164 27.85 -4.90 -32.63
N VAL A 165 28.25 -3.66 -32.39
CA VAL A 165 29.00 -3.31 -31.18
C VAL A 165 27.99 -3.44 -30.05
N GLN A 166 28.05 -4.56 -29.31
CA GLN A 166 27.23 -4.74 -28.12
C GLN A 166 27.57 -3.62 -27.14
N GLU A 167 26.65 -2.67 -27.00
CA GLU A 167 26.78 -1.60 -26.02
C GLU A 167 26.70 -2.22 -24.60
N GLU A 168 27.78 -2.08 -23.85
CA GLU A 168 27.85 -2.47 -22.44
C GLU A 168 27.58 -1.24 -21.57
N ALA A 169 26.80 -1.42 -20.51
CA ALA A 169 26.60 -0.39 -19.49
C ALA A 169 27.14 -0.89 -18.14
N VAL A 170 27.62 0.03 -17.30
CA VAL A 170 28.02 -0.29 -15.93
C VAL A 170 26.76 -0.34 -15.07
N ALA A 171 26.34 -1.55 -14.70
CA ALA A 171 25.20 -1.78 -13.83
C ALA A 171 25.66 -2.02 -12.38
N LEU A 172 24.89 -1.50 -11.43
CA LEU A 172 24.99 -1.86 -10.02
C LEU A 172 24.18 -3.12 -9.76
N VAL A 173 24.86 -4.12 -9.23
CA VAL A 173 24.31 -5.46 -9.00
C VAL A 173 24.43 -5.81 -7.52
N THR A 174 23.36 -6.33 -6.92
CA THR A 174 23.33 -6.81 -5.52
C THR A 174 24.13 -8.11 -5.35
N GLU A 175 24.32 -8.56 -4.10
CA GLU A 175 24.96 -9.86 -3.79
C GLU A 175 24.29 -11.04 -4.51
N ASP A 176 22.97 -11.00 -4.67
CA ASP A 176 22.17 -11.99 -5.39
C ASP A 176 22.28 -11.88 -6.94
N ASN A 177 23.25 -11.11 -7.43
CA ASN A 177 23.49 -10.84 -8.84
C ASN A 177 22.29 -10.21 -9.59
N LYS A 178 21.39 -9.52 -8.86
CA LYS A 178 20.25 -8.79 -9.45
C LYS A 178 20.61 -7.32 -9.70
N PRO A 179 20.45 -6.81 -10.94
CA PRO A 179 20.73 -5.41 -11.24
C PRO A 179 19.66 -4.51 -10.61
N ILE A 180 20.09 -3.41 -10.01
CA ILE A 180 19.21 -2.44 -9.34
C ILE A 180 19.24 -1.05 -9.98
N ALA A 181 20.36 -0.69 -10.60
CA ALA A 181 20.58 0.62 -11.20
C ALA A 181 21.70 0.55 -12.24
N THR A 182 21.83 1.58 -13.07
CA THR A 182 22.97 1.83 -13.96
C THR A 182 23.71 3.08 -13.53
N LEU A 183 25.02 3.09 -13.75
CA LEU A 183 25.87 4.25 -13.58
C LEU A 183 26.11 4.91 -14.94
N SER A 184 26.06 6.23 -14.94
CA SER A 184 26.36 7.06 -16.11
C SER A 184 27.15 8.28 -15.66
N TYR A 185 28.18 8.65 -16.43
CA TYR A 185 28.96 9.84 -16.16
C TYR A 185 28.62 10.95 -17.17
N ASP A 186 28.21 12.11 -16.64
CA ASP A 186 28.00 13.32 -17.44
C ASP A 186 29.32 14.08 -17.57
N TYR A 187 29.90 14.03 -18.77
CA TYR A 187 31.15 14.69 -19.10
C TYR A 187 31.08 16.21 -19.12
N GLN A 188 29.90 16.82 -19.29
CA GLN A 188 29.76 18.28 -19.34
C GLN A 188 29.90 18.89 -17.95
N ASP A 189 29.23 18.27 -16.98
CA ASP A 189 29.19 18.75 -15.59
C ASP A 189 30.13 18.00 -14.63
N ALA A 190 30.84 16.99 -15.14
CA ALA A 190 31.67 16.07 -14.36
C ALA A 190 30.90 15.44 -13.19
N LYS A 191 29.73 14.87 -13.49
CA LYS A 191 28.81 14.26 -12.51
C LYS A 191 28.72 12.77 -12.70
N LEU A 192 28.72 12.04 -11.58
CA LEU A 192 28.38 10.62 -11.57
C LEU A 192 26.90 10.46 -11.21
N ILE A 193 26.11 9.92 -12.13
CA ILE A 193 24.67 9.77 -12.04
C ILE A 193 24.33 8.28 -11.88
N LEU A 194 23.38 8.01 -11.00
CA LEU A 194 22.79 6.70 -10.78
C LEU A 194 21.36 6.70 -11.29
N VAL A 195 21.02 5.74 -12.16
CA VAL A 195 19.67 5.58 -12.73
C VAL A 195 19.10 4.25 -12.27
N PHE A 196 18.07 4.28 -11.43
CA PHE A 196 17.44 3.08 -10.89
C PHE A 196 16.57 2.39 -11.95
N LEU A 197 16.68 1.06 -12.05
CA LEU A 197 15.87 0.26 -12.99
C LEU A 197 14.43 0.05 -12.50
N HIS A 198 14.20 0.20 -11.19
CA HIS A 198 12.93 -0.01 -10.53
C HIS A 198 12.69 1.03 -9.44
N ALA A 199 11.43 1.24 -9.07
CA ALA A 199 11.08 2.11 -7.96
C ALA A 199 11.67 1.59 -6.63
N VAL A 200 12.50 2.41 -5.98
CA VAL A 200 13.08 2.09 -4.67
C VAL A 200 12.24 2.65 -3.52
N PRO A 201 12.28 2.05 -2.32
CA PRO A 201 11.44 2.43 -1.19
C PRO A 201 11.99 3.60 -0.36
N PHE A 202 12.86 4.44 -0.91
CA PHE A 202 13.43 5.62 -0.26
C PHE A 202 13.60 6.75 -1.28
N VAL A 203 13.61 8.00 -0.81
CA VAL A 203 13.74 9.19 -1.66
C VAL A 203 15.11 9.87 -1.49
N GLU A 204 15.66 9.82 -0.28
CA GLU A 204 16.93 10.44 0.09
C GLU A 204 17.87 9.42 0.71
N PHE A 205 19.15 9.49 0.35
CA PHE A 205 20.18 8.57 0.81
C PHE A 205 21.57 9.20 0.78
N ASP A 206 22.47 8.69 1.62
CA ASP A 206 23.91 8.89 1.46
C ASP A 206 24.51 7.70 0.70
N ALA A 207 25.59 7.94 -0.05
CA ALA A 207 26.28 6.92 -0.82
C ALA A 207 27.76 6.87 -0.43
N GLU A 208 28.22 5.70 0.01
CA GLU A 208 29.64 5.41 0.17
C GLU A 208 30.11 4.69 -1.10
N ILE A 209 31.07 5.26 -1.82
CA ILE A 209 31.56 4.77 -3.10
C ILE A 209 33.01 4.35 -2.92
N GLN A 210 33.33 3.11 -3.26
CA GLN A 210 34.70 2.63 -3.34
C GLN A 210 35.07 2.43 -4.80
N PHE A 211 36.20 3.02 -5.19
CA PHE A 211 36.77 2.91 -6.53
C PHE A 211 37.73 1.74 -6.64
N LYS A 212 38.02 1.32 -7.88
CA LYS A 212 38.96 0.23 -8.20
C LYS A 212 40.40 0.55 -7.78
N ASP A 213 40.76 1.84 -7.67
CA ASP A 213 42.07 2.27 -7.17
C ASP A 213 42.19 2.20 -5.62
N GLY A 214 41.13 1.79 -4.93
CA GLY A 214 41.06 1.66 -3.48
C GLY A 214 40.70 2.95 -2.75
N LYS A 215 40.53 4.09 -3.45
CA LYS A 215 40.02 5.32 -2.84
C LYS A 215 38.53 5.20 -2.55
N ASN A 216 38.08 5.99 -1.57
CA ASN A 216 36.70 6.09 -1.19
C ASN A 216 36.21 7.53 -1.36
N ALA A 217 34.95 7.69 -1.76
CA ALA A 217 34.23 8.97 -1.77
C ALA A 217 32.85 8.80 -1.13
N THR A 218 32.31 9.90 -0.61
CA THR A 218 30.97 9.92 -0.02
C THR A 218 30.10 10.96 -0.72
N GLY A 219 29.01 10.53 -1.34
CA GLY A 219 27.92 11.39 -1.79
C GLY A 219 26.94 11.59 -0.65
N LYS A 220 26.76 12.83 -0.18
CA LYS A 220 25.84 13.14 0.93
C LYS A 220 24.53 13.68 0.38
N HIS A 221 23.41 13.24 0.96
CA HIS A 221 22.05 13.72 0.72
C HIS A 221 21.65 13.65 -0.77
N ALA A 222 21.93 12.53 -1.42
CA ALA A 222 21.46 12.29 -2.78
C ALA A 222 19.93 12.11 -2.76
N THR A 223 19.23 12.87 -3.61
CA THR A 223 17.77 12.79 -3.77
C THR A 223 17.44 12.12 -5.10
N ILE A 224 16.51 11.16 -5.07
CA ILE A 224 16.01 10.49 -6.26
C ILE A 224 14.92 11.35 -6.92
N ARG A 225 15.12 11.74 -8.17
CA ARG A 225 14.14 12.43 -9.02
C ARG A 225 14.03 11.70 -10.35
N ASN A 226 12.81 11.30 -10.74
CA ASN A 226 12.58 10.54 -11.97
C ASN A 226 13.46 9.27 -12.10
N GLN A 227 13.69 8.56 -10.99
CA GLN A 227 14.59 7.39 -10.91
C GLN A 227 16.08 7.71 -11.09
N GLU A 228 16.45 8.98 -11.16
CA GLU A 228 17.85 9.41 -11.24
C GLU A 228 18.31 10.04 -9.93
N ALA A 229 19.57 9.83 -9.57
CA ALA A 229 20.22 10.48 -8.45
C ALA A 229 21.65 10.84 -8.79
N THR A 230 22.06 12.08 -8.49
CA THR A 230 23.46 12.49 -8.62
C THR A 230 24.24 12.03 -7.39
N LEU A 231 25.25 11.19 -7.59
CA LEU A 231 26.07 10.65 -6.51
C LEU A 231 27.24 11.57 -6.16
N LEU A 232 27.95 12.05 -7.18
CA LEU A 232 29.11 12.93 -7.03
C LEU A 232 29.04 14.05 -8.07
N THR A 233 29.60 15.21 -7.73
CA THR A 233 29.74 16.35 -8.63
C THR A 233 31.21 16.77 -8.68
N LYS A 234 31.68 17.32 -9.81
CA LYS A 234 33.07 17.73 -10.02
C LYS A 234 34.07 16.60 -9.75
N THR A 235 33.71 15.37 -10.07
CA THR A 235 34.57 14.19 -9.88
C THR A 235 35.34 13.90 -11.16
N THR A 236 36.57 13.41 -11.04
CA THR A 236 37.36 12.91 -12.19
C THR A 236 37.16 11.41 -12.41
N HIS A 237 36.50 10.72 -11.49
CA HIS A 237 36.22 9.29 -11.58
C HIS A 237 34.97 9.03 -12.41
N THR A 238 35.07 8.13 -13.38
CA THR A 238 33.96 7.72 -14.26
C THR A 238 33.22 6.52 -13.68
N GLU A 239 32.13 6.10 -14.33
CA GLU A 239 31.39 4.87 -14.01
C GLU A 239 32.28 3.62 -14.03
N ASP A 240 33.30 3.59 -14.90
CA ASP A 240 34.24 2.48 -15.03
C ASP A 240 35.23 2.38 -13.88
N ASP A 241 35.44 3.45 -13.12
CA ASP A 241 36.32 3.47 -11.96
C ASP A 241 35.66 2.92 -10.70
N VAL A 242 34.33 2.83 -10.68
CA VAL A 242 33.56 2.39 -9.51
C VAL A 242 33.71 0.88 -9.33
N ALA A 243 33.98 0.44 -8.09
CA ALA A 243 34.01 -0.98 -7.73
C ALA A 243 32.73 -1.38 -6.98
N GLN A 244 32.37 -0.62 -5.95
CA GLN A 244 31.15 -0.85 -5.17
C GLN A 244 30.54 0.45 -4.64
N ILE A 245 29.24 0.41 -4.42
CA ILE A 245 28.46 1.51 -3.83
C ILE A 245 27.59 0.94 -2.72
N ARG A 246 27.67 1.56 -1.54
CA ARG A 246 26.78 1.30 -0.40
C ARG A 246 25.81 2.45 -0.25
N LEU A 247 24.53 2.18 -0.42
CA LEU A 247 23.44 3.15 -0.29
C LEU A 247 22.89 3.12 1.14
N LEU A 248 22.88 4.28 1.79
CA LEU A 248 22.45 4.50 3.17
C LEU A 248 21.19 5.39 3.18
N PRO A 249 19.97 4.82 3.20
CA PRO A 249 18.74 5.62 3.28
C PRO A 249 18.75 6.57 4.50
N GLN A 250 18.46 7.87 4.32
CA GLN A 250 18.56 8.86 5.39
C GLN A 250 17.63 8.60 6.58
N GLU A 251 16.50 7.91 6.36
CA GLU A 251 15.60 7.50 7.44
C GLU A 251 16.26 6.58 8.48
N LEU A 252 17.41 5.98 8.18
CA LEU A 252 18.21 5.21 9.14
C LEU A 252 19.07 6.10 10.03
N LEU A 253 19.63 7.18 9.49
CA LEU A 253 20.57 8.06 10.19
C LEU A 253 19.89 8.84 11.31
N SER A 254 18.62 9.23 11.14
CA SER A 254 17.84 9.95 12.15
C SER A 254 17.54 9.14 13.41
N THR A 255 17.65 7.80 13.36
CA THR A 255 17.40 6.94 14.53
C THR A 255 18.66 6.62 15.33
N SER A 256 19.85 6.81 14.75
CA SER A 256 21.12 6.48 15.40
C SER A 256 21.67 7.58 16.32
N GLU A 257 21.19 8.82 16.22
CA GLU A 257 21.66 9.95 17.03
C GLU A 257 20.92 10.14 18.38
N ILE A 258 19.98 9.25 18.73
CA ILE A 258 19.20 9.31 19.98
C ILE A 258 19.56 8.15 20.94
N LYS A 259 20.82 7.74 21.01
CA LYS A 259 21.29 6.77 22.01
C LYS A 259 22.47 7.29 22.81
#